data_AF-A0A957F9P2-F1
#
_entry.id   AF-A0A957F9P2-F1
#
_cell.length_a   1.000
_cell.length_b   1.000
_cell.length_c   1.000
_cell.angle_alpha   90.00
_cell.angle_beta   90.00
_cell.angle_gamma   90.00
#
_symmetry.space_group_name_H-M   'P 1'
#
loop_
_entity.id
_entity.type
_entity.pdbx_description
1 polymer ?
#
loop_
_entity_poly.entity_id
_entity_poly.type
_entity_poly.pdbx_seq_one_letter_code
_entity_poly.pdbx_strand_id
1 'polypeptide(L)'
;MRKLMLATSIIALFVFALTACGVEPSSTVTTTLEAGSPPGQAEALATAVPIHDESTTASTGSFTLSSPDVVEGGALPIEYTCDGDSATLPLTWSGAPANSQSFAIVMHHIPGPDDSHWYWVLYDIPANVTGLAKNSAGVGTLGSNSVNGEAAYAPPCSKGPGEKLYTYTG
;
A
#
# COMPACT_ATOMS: atom_id res chain seq x y z
N MET A 1 68.60 12.88 -26.90
CA MET A 1 67.88 11.89 -26.05
C MET A 1 67.60 12.63 -24.74
N ARG A 2 66.40 12.85 -24.21
CA ARG A 2 65.07 12.23 -24.30
C ARG A 2 63.99 13.31 -24.17
N LYS A 3 62.81 13.00 -24.71
CA LYS A 3 61.59 13.80 -24.77
C LYS A 3 60.97 14.03 -23.38
N LEU A 4 60.40 15.23 -23.24
CA LEU A 4 59.16 15.63 -22.55
C LEU A 4 58.28 14.49 -22.01
N MET A 5 57.82 14.60 -20.77
CA MET A 5 56.47 14.18 -20.36
C MET A 5 56.06 14.87 -19.05
N LEU A 6 55.29 15.97 -19.20
CA LEU A 6 54.34 16.45 -18.20
C LEU A 6 53.28 15.36 -18.00
N ALA A 7 53.06 14.92 -16.78
CA ALA A 7 51.88 14.14 -16.41
C ALA A 7 51.21 14.86 -15.23
N THR A 8 50.32 15.79 -15.56
CA THR A 8 49.43 16.45 -14.61
C THR A 8 48.33 15.45 -14.26
N SER A 9 48.42 14.82 -13.09
CA SER A 9 47.35 13.99 -12.54
C SER A 9 46.14 14.86 -12.21
N ILE A 10 45.15 14.86 -13.11
CA ILE A 10 43.80 15.31 -12.79
C ILE A 10 43.13 14.14 -12.06
N ILE A 11 43.20 14.15 -10.73
CA ILE A 11 42.39 13.27 -9.90
C ILE A 11 40.96 13.80 -10.02
N ALA A 12 40.16 13.13 -10.85
CA ALA A 12 38.74 13.36 -10.94
C ALA A 12 38.12 13.10 -9.56
N LEU A 13 37.69 14.17 -8.91
CA LEU A 13 36.91 14.12 -7.69
C LEU A 13 35.56 13.48 -8.07
N PHE A 14 35.44 12.17 -7.90
CA PHE A 14 34.15 11.48 -7.92
C PHE A 14 33.35 11.99 -6.74
N VAL A 15 32.56 13.03 -6.97
CA VAL A 15 31.46 13.41 -6.10
C VAL A 15 30.44 12.27 -6.21
N PHE A 16 30.60 11.28 -5.33
CA PHE A 16 29.52 10.36 -5.00
C PHE A 16 28.40 11.22 -4.43
N ALA A 17 27.44 11.59 -5.29
CA ALA A 17 26.16 12.08 -4.85
C ALA A 17 25.55 10.93 -4.03
N LEU A 18 25.61 11.06 -2.69
CA LEU A 18 24.73 10.32 -1.80
C LEU A 18 23.31 10.64 -2.27
N THR A 19 22.73 9.72 -3.04
CA THR A 19 21.30 9.72 -3.28
C THR A 19 20.69 9.51 -1.91
N ALA A 20 20.16 10.58 -1.33
CA ALA A 20 19.35 10.49 -0.14
C ALA A 20 18.30 9.41 -0.37
N CYS A 21 18.14 8.46 0.55
CA CYS A 21 16.96 7.61 0.60
C CYS A 21 15.75 8.55 0.51
N GLY A 22 15.11 8.59 -0.65
CA GLY A 22 13.83 9.25 -0.82
C GLY A 22 12.89 8.52 0.12
N VAL A 23 12.35 9.22 1.10
CA VAL A 23 11.22 8.73 1.88
C VAL A 23 10.08 8.65 0.88
N GLU A 24 9.79 7.45 0.39
CA GLU A 24 8.64 7.22 -0.50
C GLU A 24 7.37 7.52 0.29
N PRO A 25 6.46 8.36 -0.22
CA PRO A 25 5.23 8.65 0.49
C PRO A 25 4.36 7.40 0.48
N SER A 26 4.25 6.76 1.64
CA SER A 26 3.30 5.67 1.85
C SER A 26 2.00 6.21 2.45
N SER A 27 0.89 5.59 2.05
CA SER A 27 -0.44 5.89 2.59
C SER A 27 -1.08 4.63 3.11
N THR A 28 -1.98 4.80 4.09
CA THR A 28 -2.55 3.70 4.85
C THR A 28 -4.06 3.81 4.95
N VAL A 29 -4.75 2.68 4.86
CA VAL A 29 -6.12 2.51 5.34
C VAL A 29 -6.18 1.38 6.38
N THR A 30 -6.87 1.60 7.49
CA THR A 30 -6.93 0.67 8.62
C THR A 30 -8.35 0.18 8.86
N THR A 31 -8.50 -1.09 9.23
CA THR A 31 -9.79 -1.73 9.50
C THR A 31 -9.71 -2.63 10.73
N THR A 32 -10.84 -2.85 11.40
CA THR A 32 -10.90 -3.66 12.61
C THR A 32 -11.66 -4.97 12.39
N LEU A 33 -11.26 -6.04 13.07
CA LEU A 33 -11.98 -7.31 13.06
C LEU A 33 -12.05 -7.88 14.47
N GLU A 34 -13.27 -8.04 14.98
CA GLU A 34 -13.53 -8.72 16.25
C GLU A 34 -14.03 -10.15 16.00
N ALA A 35 -13.60 -11.11 16.83
CA ALA A 35 -14.08 -12.48 16.75
C ALA A 35 -15.59 -12.56 17.08
N GLY A 36 -16.40 -13.01 16.11
CA GLY A 36 -17.82 -13.27 16.31
C GLY A 36 -18.76 -12.05 16.24
N SER A 37 -18.32 -10.94 15.65
CA SER A 37 -19.19 -9.76 15.46
C SER A 37 -20.37 -10.05 14.51
N PRO A 38 -21.62 -9.72 14.89
CA PRO A 38 -22.79 -9.83 14.01
C PRO A 38 -22.74 -8.78 12.88
N PRO A 39 -23.36 -9.05 11.71
CA PRO A 39 -23.37 -8.13 10.59
C PRO A 39 -24.24 -6.88 10.88
N GLY A 40 -23.68 -5.69 10.66
CA GLY A 40 -24.36 -4.40 10.74
C GLY A 40 -23.89 -3.55 11.92
N GLN A 41 -23.24 -2.41 11.70
CA GLN A 41 -23.81 -1.26 10.99
C GLN A 41 -22.68 -0.40 10.40
N ALA A 42 -22.64 -0.30 9.06
CA ALA A 42 -21.97 0.80 8.38
C ALA A 42 -23.04 1.84 8.07
N GLU A 43 -23.12 2.90 8.86
CA GLU A 43 -23.95 4.06 8.53
C GLU A 43 -23.18 4.94 7.54
N ALA A 44 -23.60 4.85 6.27
CA ALA A 44 -23.13 5.72 5.19
C ALA A 44 -23.85 7.06 5.23
N LEU A 45 -23.10 8.17 5.20
CA LEU A 45 -23.59 9.47 4.75
C LEU A 45 -22.52 10.12 3.87
N ALA A 46 -22.69 9.97 2.55
CA ALA A 46 -21.99 10.76 1.54
C ALA A 46 -22.73 12.09 1.34
N THR A 47 -22.00 13.19 1.08
CA THR A 47 -22.33 14.22 0.07
C THR A 47 -21.16 15.22 -0.03
N ALA A 48 -20.54 15.34 -1.21
CA ALA A 48 -20.26 16.63 -1.86
C ALA A 48 -19.68 16.44 -3.27
N VAL A 49 -20.16 17.29 -4.17
CA VAL A 49 -19.93 17.38 -5.64
C VAL A 49 -18.62 18.12 -5.95
N PRO A 50 -17.93 17.86 -7.09
CA PRO A 50 -16.64 18.46 -7.39
C PRO A 50 -16.78 19.86 -8.02
N ILE A 51 -15.84 20.75 -7.69
CA ILE A 51 -15.59 21.98 -8.45
C ILE A 51 -14.22 21.82 -9.12
N HIS A 52 -14.20 21.80 -10.45
CA HIS A 52 -12.96 21.88 -11.22
C HIS A 52 -12.51 23.34 -11.31
N ASP A 53 -11.25 23.59 -10.95
CA ASP A 53 -10.47 24.68 -11.52
C ASP A 53 -9.15 24.08 -12.01
N GLU A 54 -8.87 24.28 -13.29
CA GLU A 54 -7.69 23.80 -13.98
C GLU A 54 -6.56 24.81 -13.78
N SER A 55 -5.59 24.46 -12.94
CA SER A 55 -4.30 25.14 -12.92
C SER A 55 -3.21 24.09 -12.76
N THR A 56 -2.46 23.89 -13.84
CA THR A 56 -1.28 23.03 -13.88
C THR A 56 -0.19 23.62 -12.99
N THR A 57 -0.24 23.27 -11.72
CA THR A 57 0.89 23.29 -10.79
C THR A 57 1.10 21.83 -10.41
N ALA A 58 2.31 21.31 -10.55
CA ALA A 58 2.64 19.95 -10.10
C ALA A 58 2.30 19.85 -8.60
N SER A 59 1.15 19.24 -8.33
CA SER A 59 0.64 19.00 -7.00
C SER A 59 1.57 18.00 -6.35
N THR A 60 2.35 18.43 -5.35
CA THR A 60 2.80 17.54 -4.29
C THR A 60 1.57 17.17 -3.46
N GLY A 61 0.62 16.48 -4.08
CA GLY A 61 -0.54 15.93 -3.40
C GLY A 61 -0.07 14.86 -2.43
N SER A 62 -0.68 14.81 -1.26
CA SER A 62 -0.48 13.67 -0.38
C SER A 62 -0.93 12.40 -1.10
N PHE A 63 -0.08 11.38 -1.12
CA PHE A 63 -0.50 10.06 -1.57
C PHE A 63 -1.58 9.53 -0.61
N THR A 64 -2.69 9.05 -1.15
CA THR A 64 -3.88 8.63 -0.39
C THR A 64 -4.30 7.23 -0.84
N LEU A 65 -4.61 6.36 0.12
CA LEU A 65 -5.19 5.04 -0.09
C LEU A 65 -6.53 4.96 0.64
N SER A 66 -7.56 4.41 0.00
CA SER A 66 -8.89 4.26 0.58
C SER A 66 -9.63 3.04 0.00
N SER A 67 -10.74 2.67 0.64
CA SER A 67 -11.66 1.66 0.15
C SER A 67 -13.09 2.22 0.13
N PRO A 68 -13.92 1.90 -0.88
CA PRO A 68 -15.35 2.23 -0.84
C PRO A 68 -16.12 1.40 0.20
N ASP A 69 -15.57 0.27 0.64
CA ASP A 69 -16.29 -0.70 1.47
C ASP A 69 -15.87 -0.65 2.95
N VAL A 70 -14.86 0.17 3.27
CA VAL A 70 -14.35 0.37 4.63
C VAL A 70 -14.06 1.85 4.86
N VAL A 71 -14.55 2.34 6.00
CA VAL A 71 -14.13 3.64 6.56
C VAL A 71 -12.90 3.42 7.43
N GLU A 72 -11.98 4.37 7.46
CA GLU A 72 -10.78 4.31 8.31
C GLU A 72 -11.14 3.97 9.77
N GLY A 73 -10.52 2.92 10.30
CA GLY A 73 -10.77 2.40 11.66
C GLY A 73 -12.10 1.66 11.82
N GLY A 74 -12.88 1.49 10.74
CA GLY A 74 -14.15 0.76 10.74
C GLY A 74 -13.97 -0.75 10.63
N ALA A 75 -15.06 -1.48 10.93
CA ALA A 75 -15.07 -2.94 10.89
C ALA A 75 -14.84 -3.47 9.46
N LEU A 76 -14.06 -4.53 9.33
CA LEU A 76 -13.80 -5.26 8.09
C LEU A 76 -15.03 -6.10 7.75
N PRO A 77 -15.72 -5.85 6.61
CA PRO A 77 -16.88 -6.64 6.22
C PRO A 77 -16.54 -8.14 6.12
N ILE A 78 -17.50 -8.98 6.52
CA ILE A 78 -17.33 -10.44 6.60
C ILE A 78 -16.91 -11.09 5.27
N GLU A 79 -17.30 -10.50 4.14
CA GLU A 79 -16.90 -10.99 2.82
C GLU A 79 -15.37 -10.98 2.59
N TYR A 80 -14.65 -10.13 3.32
CA TYR A 80 -13.18 -9.99 3.28
C TYR A 80 -12.48 -10.82 4.35
N THR A 81 -13.21 -11.63 5.12
CA THR A 81 -12.67 -12.50 6.15
C THR A 81 -12.83 -13.96 5.74
N CYS A 82 -12.20 -14.88 6.49
CA CYS A 82 -12.31 -16.30 6.20
C CYS A 82 -13.65 -16.92 6.61
N ASP A 83 -14.47 -16.16 7.36
CA ASP A 83 -15.84 -16.58 7.72
C ASP A 83 -16.85 -16.22 6.60
N GLY A 84 -16.42 -15.47 5.56
CA GLY A 84 -17.20 -15.15 4.36
C GLY A 84 -16.51 -15.59 3.06
N ASP A 85 -16.62 -14.76 2.02
CA ASP A 85 -16.17 -15.08 0.66
C ASP A 85 -14.64 -15.10 0.50
N SER A 86 -13.88 -14.71 1.53
CA SER A 86 -12.42 -14.59 1.47
C SER A 86 -11.95 -13.68 0.34
N ALA A 87 -12.73 -12.65 0.02
CA ALA A 87 -12.44 -11.73 -1.06
C ALA A 87 -11.35 -10.72 -0.68
N THR A 88 -10.66 -10.12 -1.66
CA THR A 88 -9.79 -8.96 -1.40
C THR A 88 -10.60 -7.67 -1.37
N LEU A 89 -10.25 -6.76 -0.44
CA LEU A 89 -10.88 -5.46 -0.30
C LEU A 89 -10.65 -4.61 -1.56
N PRO A 90 -11.68 -3.97 -2.16
CA PRO A 90 -11.47 -2.99 -3.21
C PRO A 90 -10.71 -1.77 -2.66
N LEU A 91 -9.71 -1.30 -3.41
CA LEU A 91 -8.84 -0.21 -3.02
C LEU A 91 -8.78 0.85 -4.13
N THR A 92 -8.66 2.11 -3.74
CA THR A 92 -8.41 3.23 -4.65
C THR A 92 -7.31 4.11 -4.06
N TRP A 93 -6.43 4.62 -4.91
CA TRP A 93 -5.40 5.57 -4.48
C TRP A 93 -5.26 6.75 -5.42
N SER A 94 -4.79 7.87 -4.88
CA SER A 94 -4.57 9.10 -5.63
C SER A 94 -3.39 9.88 -5.05
N GLY A 95 -2.91 10.87 -5.81
CA GLY A 95 -1.78 11.70 -5.36
C GLY A 95 -0.42 10.97 -5.40
N ALA A 96 -0.27 9.99 -6.30
CA ALA A 96 1.02 9.32 -6.49
C ALA A 96 2.10 10.34 -6.90
N PRO A 97 3.34 10.21 -6.38
CA PRO A 97 4.45 11.05 -6.80
C PRO A 97 4.64 11.06 -8.31
N ALA A 98 5.09 12.21 -8.82
CA ALA A 98 5.49 12.29 -10.21
C ALA A 98 6.58 11.25 -10.50
N ASN A 99 6.41 10.51 -11.61
CA ASN A 99 7.31 9.44 -12.05
C ASN A 99 7.34 8.18 -11.17
N SER A 100 6.31 7.93 -10.35
CA SER A 100 6.09 6.57 -9.80
C SER A 100 6.15 5.54 -10.92
N GLN A 101 6.94 4.48 -10.73
CA GLN A 101 7.15 3.42 -11.73
C GLN A 101 6.19 2.25 -11.51
N SER A 102 5.85 1.98 -10.25
CA SER A 102 4.91 0.96 -9.84
C SER A 102 4.37 1.26 -8.45
N PHE A 103 3.38 0.49 -8.02
CA PHE A 103 2.86 0.48 -6.65
C PHE A 103 3.02 -0.90 -6.02
N ALA A 104 2.96 -0.93 -4.70
CA ALA A 104 2.78 -2.13 -3.91
C ALA A 104 1.59 -1.94 -2.97
N ILE A 105 0.95 -3.04 -2.58
CA ILE A 105 -0.08 -3.11 -1.55
C ILE A 105 0.30 -4.21 -0.58
N VAL A 106 0.33 -3.87 0.71
CA VAL A 106 0.54 -4.83 1.79
C VAL A 106 -0.59 -4.71 2.80
N MET A 107 -1.29 -5.81 3.08
CA MET A 107 -2.18 -5.91 4.24
C MET A 107 -1.43 -6.59 5.38
N HIS A 108 -1.35 -5.94 6.54
CA HIS A 108 -0.61 -6.47 7.70
C HIS A 108 -1.30 -6.20 9.05
N HIS A 109 -0.84 -6.91 10.07
CA HIS A 109 -1.24 -6.78 11.47
C HIS A 109 0.02 -6.84 12.33
N ILE A 110 0.30 -5.79 13.10
CA ILE A 110 1.47 -5.70 13.99
C ILE A 110 0.95 -5.48 15.42
N PRO A 111 0.70 -6.55 16.19
CA PRO A 111 0.19 -6.43 17.56
C PRO A 111 1.30 -6.08 18.56
N GLY A 112 2.58 -6.23 18.19
CA GLY A 112 3.72 -5.89 19.05
C GLY A 112 5.06 -5.82 18.29
N PRO A 113 6.15 -5.40 18.97
CA PRO A 113 7.45 -5.12 18.32
C PRO A 113 8.10 -6.29 17.58
N ASP A 114 7.82 -7.52 18.00
CA ASP A 114 8.37 -8.76 17.43
C ASP A 114 7.26 -9.68 16.86
N ASP A 115 6.06 -9.13 16.68
CA ASP A 115 4.91 -9.85 16.16
C ASP A 115 4.38 -9.09 14.95
N SER A 116 4.45 -9.70 13.78
CA SER A 116 4.07 -9.08 12.52
C SER A 116 3.56 -10.15 11.57
N HIS A 117 2.37 -9.91 11.05
CA HIS A 117 1.73 -10.79 10.09
C HIS A 117 1.34 -9.99 8.87
N TRP A 118 1.58 -10.54 7.67
CA TRP A 118 1.10 -9.97 6.42
C TRP A 118 0.22 -11.00 5.70
N TYR A 119 -0.93 -10.52 5.27
CA TYR A 119 -2.05 -11.31 4.75
C TYR A 119 -2.17 -11.16 3.24
N TRP A 120 -1.69 -10.03 2.71
CA TRP A 120 -1.64 -9.78 1.28
C TRP A 120 -0.38 -9.02 0.94
N VAL A 121 0.33 -9.43 -0.11
CA VAL A 121 1.42 -8.68 -0.72
C VAL A 121 1.20 -8.72 -2.23
N LEU A 122 1.03 -7.55 -2.83
CA LEU A 122 0.93 -7.37 -4.28
C LEU A 122 1.86 -6.24 -4.66
N TYR A 123 2.81 -6.48 -5.57
CA TYR A 123 3.79 -5.49 -6.00
C TYR A 123 3.94 -5.49 -7.52
N ASP A 124 4.79 -4.63 -8.07
CA ASP A 124 4.90 -4.41 -9.52
C ASP A 124 3.56 -4.00 -10.17
N ILE A 125 2.68 -3.34 -9.41
CA ILE A 125 1.42 -2.81 -9.95
C ILE A 125 1.77 -1.65 -10.90
N PRO A 126 1.36 -1.65 -12.18
CA PRO A 126 1.72 -0.59 -13.12
C PRO A 126 1.32 0.81 -12.64
N ALA A 127 2.19 1.80 -12.89
CA ALA A 127 1.99 3.18 -12.43
C ALA A 127 0.70 3.86 -12.92
N ASN A 128 0.08 3.36 -14.00
CA ASN A 128 -1.19 3.88 -14.51
C ASN A 128 -2.42 3.28 -13.82
N VAL A 129 -2.24 2.30 -12.94
CA VAL A 129 -3.31 1.74 -12.11
C VAL A 129 -3.46 2.61 -10.86
N THR A 130 -4.70 3.01 -10.58
CA THR A 130 -5.05 3.88 -9.43
C THR A 130 -6.04 3.22 -8.48
N GLY A 131 -6.18 1.89 -8.57
CA GLY A 131 -7.10 1.12 -7.75
C GLY A 131 -7.14 -0.35 -8.12
N LEU A 132 -7.67 -1.16 -7.21
CA LEU A 132 -7.94 -2.57 -7.36
C LEU A 132 -9.41 -2.81 -7.07
N ALA A 133 -10.11 -3.44 -8.01
CA ALA A 133 -11.46 -3.95 -7.74
C ALA A 133 -11.40 -5.15 -6.79
N LYS A 134 -12.53 -5.49 -6.17
CA LYS A 134 -12.68 -6.72 -5.40
C LYS A 134 -12.22 -7.92 -6.22
N ASN A 135 -11.37 -8.77 -5.64
CA ASN A 135 -10.78 -9.95 -6.29
C ASN A 135 -10.02 -9.67 -7.59
N SER A 136 -9.40 -8.48 -7.70
CA SER A 136 -8.53 -8.15 -8.83
C SER A 136 -7.37 -9.16 -8.95
N ALA A 137 -7.10 -9.63 -10.17
CA ALA A 137 -6.05 -10.60 -10.47
C ALA A 137 -5.26 -10.14 -11.71
N GLY A 138 -3.97 -10.49 -11.76
CA GLY A 138 -3.10 -10.21 -12.91
C GLY A 138 -2.68 -8.73 -13.07
N VAL A 139 -2.95 -7.88 -12.07
CA VAL A 139 -2.60 -6.45 -12.08
C VAL A 139 -1.17 -6.20 -11.57
N GLY A 140 -0.52 -7.21 -10.99
CA GLY A 140 0.86 -7.16 -10.48
C GLY A 140 1.35 -8.56 -10.10
N THR A 141 2.39 -8.62 -9.29
CA THR A 141 3.00 -9.85 -8.79
C THR A 141 2.59 -10.11 -7.34
N LEU A 142 2.06 -11.31 -7.06
CA LEU A 142 1.74 -11.74 -5.70
C LEU A 142 2.99 -12.18 -4.95
N GLY A 143 3.16 -11.67 -3.73
CA GLY A 143 4.17 -12.14 -2.77
C GLY A 143 3.60 -13.16 -1.78
N SER A 144 4.47 -13.94 -1.15
CA SER A 144 4.09 -14.91 -0.11
C SER A 144 3.52 -14.21 1.13
N ASN A 145 2.40 -14.70 1.67
CA ASN A 145 1.85 -14.26 2.96
C ASN A 145 2.52 -14.97 4.15
N SER A 146 2.41 -14.41 5.37
CA SER A 146 2.99 -15.02 6.59
C SER A 146 2.12 -16.10 7.22
N VAL A 147 0.88 -16.30 6.76
CA VAL A 147 -0.11 -17.19 7.37
C VAL A 147 0.12 -18.63 6.93
N ASN A 148 0.25 -18.87 5.63
CA ASN A 148 0.48 -20.19 5.05
C ASN A 148 1.67 -20.24 4.08
N GLY A 149 2.35 -19.11 3.83
CA GLY A 149 3.52 -19.03 2.94
C GLY A 149 3.18 -18.95 1.44
N GLU A 150 1.91 -18.96 1.08
CA GLU A 150 1.46 -18.96 -0.32
C GLU A 150 1.50 -17.55 -0.94
N ALA A 151 1.74 -17.48 -2.24
CA ALA A 151 1.65 -16.25 -3.02
C ALA A 151 0.17 -15.92 -3.33
N ALA A 152 -0.60 -15.65 -2.29
CA ALA A 152 -2.03 -15.41 -2.34
C ALA A 152 -2.49 -14.56 -1.15
N TYR A 153 -3.70 -14.00 -1.27
CA TYR A 153 -4.40 -13.41 -0.14
C TYR A 153 -4.76 -14.49 0.89
N ALA A 154 -4.31 -14.32 2.13
CA ALA A 154 -4.76 -15.09 3.28
C ALA A 154 -5.81 -14.26 4.03
N PRO A 155 -7.12 -14.59 3.95
CA PRO A 155 -8.14 -13.79 4.60
C PRO A 155 -7.99 -13.82 6.12
N PRO A 156 -8.15 -12.68 6.83
CA PRO A 156 -8.18 -12.65 8.28
C PRO A 156 -9.16 -13.66 8.89
N CYS A 157 -8.65 -14.48 9.80
CA CYS A 157 -9.42 -15.38 10.66
C CYS A 157 -9.20 -14.99 12.12
N SER A 158 -9.98 -14.05 12.66
CA SER A 158 -9.84 -13.73 14.09
C SER A 158 -10.36 -14.90 14.93
N LYS A 159 -9.43 -15.73 15.42
CA LYS A 159 -9.70 -16.83 16.37
C LYS A 159 -9.09 -16.44 17.72
N GLY A 160 -9.83 -15.66 18.51
CA GLY A 160 -9.40 -15.21 19.84
C GLY A 160 -10.16 -13.95 20.29
N PRO A 161 -10.25 -13.67 21.61
CA PRO A 161 -10.95 -12.49 22.09
C PRO A 161 -10.22 -11.21 21.67
N GLY A 162 -11.00 -10.14 21.48
CA GLY A 162 -10.49 -8.80 21.21
C GLY A 162 -10.50 -8.41 19.74
N GLU A 163 -10.54 -7.10 19.54
CA GLU A 163 -10.47 -6.48 18.22
C GLU A 163 -9.04 -6.53 17.68
N LYS A 164 -8.91 -6.86 16.39
CA LYS A 164 -7.65 -6.86 15.67
C LYS A 164 -7.64 -5.74 14.63
N LEU A 165 -6.57 -4.95 14.63
CA LEU A 165 -6.36 -3.88 13.66
C LEU A 165 -5.57 -4.41 12.46
N TYR A 166 -6.11 -4.27 11.26
CA TYR A 166 -5.46 -4.63 10.00
C TYR A 166 -5.21 -3.38 9.18
N THR A 167 -3.99 -3.27 8.68
CA THR A 167 -3.47 -2.07 8.04
C THR A 167 -3.11 -2.39 6.60
N TYR A 168 -3.68 -1.66 5.65
CA TYR A 168 -3.30 -1.70 4.24
C TYR A 168 -2.37 -0.52 3.96
N THR A 169 -1.17 -0.78 3.45
CA THR A 169 -0.21 0.25 3.03
C THR A 169 0.02 0.17 1.53
N GLY A 170 0.14 1.34 0.89
CA GLY A 170 0.60 1.48 -0.49
C GLY A 170 1.58 2.61 -0.69
#